data_AF-A0A4T0W7U2-F1
#
_entry.id   AF-A0A4T0W7U2-F1
#
_cell.length_a   1.000
_cell.length_b   1.000
_cell.length_c   1.000
_cell.angle_alpha   90.00
_cell.angle_beta   90.00
_cell.angle_gamma   90.00
#
_symmetry.space_group_name_H-M   'P 1'
#
loop_
_entity.id
_entity.type
_entity.pdbx_description
1 polymer ?
#
loop_
_entity_poly.entity_id
_entity_poly.type
_entity_poly.pdbx_seq_one_letter_code
_entity_poly.pdbx_strand_id
1 'polypeptide(L)'
;MAKKGREKRVKEPSSIPLAQPDRSGPSEATLLQLAQERGLFKQADQDPRNKNLPKGAVRIGKPSKAASSDDEDDDEEEEDEGEEALLSPAMERIMDTLLWTVSLAMVHGTFDVLVQNQYAMSIEYSAIISRTLLAFFVLFFLFYNLHAHPTSPNLVPGLPLRFQHPIRQAIFFVASTWAGCHLIYITNKFSYLYVLKQAPTLGCVWIWSVLELDLAVAVVSLAAAGAYLLQGGYAIK
;
A
#
# COMPACT_ATOMS: atom_id res chain seq x y z
N MET A 1 56.79 -25.00 -21.24
CA MET A 1 56.78 -24.99 -19.76
C MET A 1 56.10 -23.70 -19.29
N ALA A 2 54.89 -23.81 -18.72
CA ALA A 2 54.06 -22.66 -18.32
C ALA A 2 54.40 -22.21 -16.88
N LYS A 3 54.65 -20.91 -16.69
CA LYS A 3 54.87 -20.30 -15.36
C LYS A 3 53.53 -20.15 -14.64
N LYS A 4 53.34 -20.91 -13.57
CA LYS A 4 52.18 -20.85 -12.66
C LYS A 4 52.21 -19.54 -11.87
N GLY A 5 51.19 -18.70 -12.04
CA GLY A 5 51.03 -17.44 -11.31
C GLY A 5 50.84 -17.67 -9.80
N ARG A 6 51.45 -16.80 -8.99
CA ARG A 6 51.37 -16.81 -7.52
C ARG A 6 50.08 -16.12 -7.09
N GLU A 7 49.12 -16.86 -6.54
CA GLU A 7 47.94 -16.28 -5.88
C GLU A 7 48.35 -15.50 -4.62
N LYS A 8 47.89 -14.25 -4.49
CA LYS A 8 48.04 -13.45 -3.27
C LYS A 8 47.02 -13.94 -2.24
N ARG A 9 47.48 -14.51 -1.13
CA ARG A 9 46.63 -14.80 0.04
C ARG A 9 46.04 -13.48 0.57
N VAL A 10 44.71 -13.43 0.65
CA VAL A 10 43.95 -12.38 1.33
C VAL A 10 44.20 -12.53 2.83
N LYS A 11 44.61 -11.45 3.52
CA LYS A 11 44.85 -11.45 4.97
C LYS A 11 43.53 -11.63 5.71
N GLU A 12 43.53 -12.47 6.76
CA GLU A 12 42.36 -12.75 7.60
C GLU A 12 41.88 -11.48 8.35
N PRO A 13 40.56 -11.29 8.53
CA PRO A 13 39.95 -10.06 9.05
C PRO A 13 40.30 -9.74 10.51
N SER A 14 40.85 -10.70 11.25
CA SER A 14 41.30 -10.57 12.64
C SER A 14 42.60 -9.76 12.80
N SER A 15 43.32 -9.49 11.71
CA SER A 15 44.63 -8.83 11.72
C SER A 15 44.57 -7.31 11.51
N ILE A 16 43.37 -6.72 11.41
CA ILE A 16 43.17 -5.28 11.28
C ILE A 16 43.07 -4.70 12.70
N PRO A 17 43.98 -3.81 13.14
CA PRO A 17 43.88 -3.19 14.46
C PRO A 17 42.61 -2.36 14.57
N LEU A 18 41.71 -2.74 15.47
CA LEU A 18 40.46 -2.05 15.76
C LEU A 18 40.75 -0.85 16.67
N ALA A 19 41.01 0.32 16.08
CA ALA A 19 41.04 1.57 16.82
C ALA A 19 39.61 2.00 17.16
N GLN A 20 39.34 2.29 18.43
CA GLN A 20 38.05 2.86 18.83
C GLN A 20 37.97 4.31 18.35
N PRO A 21 36.80 4.77 17.86
CA PRO A 21 36.61 6.16 17.50
C PRO A 21 36.75 7.04 18.74
N ASP A 22 37.38 8.19 18.55
CA ASP A 22 37.52 9.20 19.59
C ASP A 22 36.14 9.65 20.08
N ARG A 23 35.97 9.67 21.40
CA ARG A 23 34.72 10.03 22.09
C ARG A 23 34.80 11.39 22.76
N SER A 24 35.89 12.14 22.57
CA SER A 24 35.92 13.53 23.01
C SER A 24 34.82 14.31 22.29
N GLY A 25 33.99 15.04 23.06
CA GLY A 25 33.00 15.94 22.50
C GLY A 25 33.66 17.07 21.69
N PRO A 26 32.92 17.73 20.79
CA PRO A 26 33.46 18.84 20.00
C PRO A 26 33.98 19.95 20.92
N SER A 27 35.21 20.40 20.66
CA SER A 27 35.85 21.50 21.39
C SER A 27 35.29 22.88 21.00
N GLU A 28 34.64 22.96 19.84
CA GLU A 28 34.05 24.18 19.29
C GLU A 28 32.54 24.22 19.53
N ALA A 29 31.97 25.43 19.49
CA ALA A 29 30.54 25.63 19.67
C ALA A 29 29.75 24.77 18.68
N THR A 30 28.87 23.91 19.21
CA THR A 30 28.06 23.03 18.37
C THR A 30 27.07 23.84 17.55
N LEU A 31 26.72 23.36 16.35
CA LEU A 31 25.71 24.01 15.50
C LEU A 31 24.38 24.23 16.24
N LEU A 32 24.06 23.35 17.18
CA LEU A 32 22.87 23.46 18.02
C LEU A 32 22.99 24.62 19.02
N GLN A 33 24.16 24.81 19.64
CA GLN A 33 24.43 25.94 20.52
C GLN A 33 24.44 27.27 19.76
N LEU A 34 25.06 27.32 18.57
CA LEU A 34 25.05 28.50 17.71
C LEU A 34 23.64 28.87 17.24
N ALA A 35 22.81 27.86 16.94
CA ALA A 35 21.42 28.07 16.58
C ALA A 35 20.58 28.60 17.74
N GLN A 36 20.88 28.15 18.96
CA GLN A 36 20.25 28.65 20.18
C GLN A 36 20.68 30.09 20.50
N GLU A 37 21.96 30.41 20.36
CA GLU A 37 22.51 31.76 20.55
C GLU A 37 21.92 32.76 19.55
N ARG A 38 21.74 32.34 18.29
CA ARG A 38 21.10 33.15 17.24
C ARG A 38 19.58 33.17 17.28
N GLY A 39 18.96 32.47 18.24
CA GLY A 39 17.50 32.43 18.38
C GLY A 39 16.76 31.77 17.21
N LEU A 40 17.44 30.97 16.38
CA LEU A 40 16.88 30.37 15.15
C LEU A 40 15.68 29.45 15.43
N PHE A 41 15.61 28.84 16.62
CA PHE A 41 14.45 28.02 17.02
C PHE A 41 13.18 28.85 17.21
N LYS A 42 13.30 30.08 17.75
CA LYS A 42 12.16 30.99 17.91
C LYS A 42 11.70 31.51 16.55
N GLN A 43 12.65 31.84 15.67
CA GLN A 43 12.36 32.24 14.30
C GLN A 43 11.69 31.11 13.50
N ALA A 44 12.13 29.86 13.68
CA ALA A 44 11.52 28.70 13.05
C ALA A 44 10.11 28.39 13.59
N ASP A 45 9.83 28.62 14.88
CA ASP A 45 8.49 28.48 15.45
C ASP A 45 7.53 29.60 14.99
N GLN A 46 8.07 30.76 14.60
CA GLN A 46 7.32 31.88 14.01
C GLN A 46 7.07 31.72 12.51
N ASP A 47 7.84 30.88 11.80
CA ASP A 47 7.66 30.61 10.38
C ASP A 47 6.32 29.86 10.14
N PRO A 48 5.38 30.43 9.37
CA PRO A 48 4.08 29.81 9.11
C PRO A 48 4.20 28.44 8.44
N ARG A 49 5.29 28.15 7.72
CA ARG A 49 5.57 26.83 7.14
C ARG A 49 5.70 25.73 8.20
N ASN A 50 6.11 26.10 9.42
CA ASN A 50 6.37 25.17 10.50
C ASN A 50 5.12 24.90 11.39
N LYS A 51 4.01 25.62 11.18
CA LYS A 51 2.73 25.36 11.87
C LYS A 51 2.02 24.09 11.35
N ASN A 52 2.26 23.73 10.09
CA ASN A 52 1.58 22.62 9.41
C ASN A 52 2.35 21.28 9.49
N LEU A 53 3.35 21.14 10.37
CA LEU A 53 4.06 19.87 10.52
C LEU A 53 3.10 18.77 11.03
N PRO A 54 3.12 17.57 10.42
CA PRO A 54 2.26 16.47 10.82
C PRO A 54 2.49 16.11 12.30
N LYS A 55 1.40 15.86 13.04
CA LYS A 55 1.42 15.36 14.43
C LYS A 55 2.16 14.01 14.48
N GLY A 56 3.46 14.05 14.75
CA GLY A 56 4.35 12.89 14.71
C GLY A 56 5.80 13.22 14.31
N ALA A 57 6.04 14.41 13.74
CA ALA A 57 7.39 14.91 13.55
C ALA A 57 8.06 15.15 14.92
N VAL A 58 9.06 14.32 15.26
CA VAL A 58 9.85 14.49 16.48
C VAL A 58 10.66 15.77 16.34
N ARG A 59 10.17 16.87 16.94
CA ARG A 59 10.98 18.09 17.13
C ARG A 59 12.08 17.77 18.14
N ILE A 60 13.29 17.54 17.65
CA ILE A 60 14.47 17.41 18.50
C ILE A 60 14.75 18.81 19.07
N GLY A 61 14.33 19.07 20.31
CA GLY A 61 14.77 20.25 21.07
C GLY A 61 13.70 21.24 21.56
N LYS A 62 12.54 20.81 22.05
CA LYS A 62 11.66 21.70 22.82
C LYS A 62 12.01 21.63 24.32
N PRO A 63 12.71 22.62 24.91
CA PRO A 63 12.70 22.78 26.36
C PRO A 63 11.33 23.33 26.80
N SER A 64 10.82 22.84 27.92
CA SER A 64 9.49 23.14 28.43
C SER A 64 9.37 24.55 29.04
N LYS A 65 8.30 25.28 28.64
CA LYS A 65 7.57 26.37 29.33
C LYS A 65 8.29 27.70 29.67
N ALA A 66 7.75 28.82 29.16
CA ALA A 66 7.10 29.91 29.93
C ALA A 66 6.81 31.17 29.06
N ALA A 67 5.58 31.72 29.20
CA ALA A 67 5.11 33.08 28.84
C ALA A 67 5.22 33.50 27.35
N SER A 68 4.36 34.28 26.69
CA SER A 68 3.26 35.24 26.97
C SER A 68 2.52 35.41 25.61
N SER A 69 1.19 35.29 25.55
CA SER A 69 0.19 36.38 25.40
C SER A 69 0.35 37.27 24.15
N ASP A 70 -0.81 37.50 23.51
CA ASP A 70 -1.16 38.64 22.62
C ASP A 70 -0.62 38.54 21.17
N ASP A 71 -1.32 38.86 20.08
CA ASP A 71 -2.67 39.38 19.79
C ASP A 71 -2.93 39.16 18.28
N GLU A 72 -4.22 39.21 17.87
CA GLU A 72 -4.85 39.88 16.69
C GLU A 72 -3.97 40.18 15.45
N ASP A 73 -4.39 40.14 14.18
CA ASP A 73 -5.63 40.04 13.40
C ASP A 73 -5.21 39.96 11.90
N ASP A 74 -6.17 39.69 11.00
CA ASP A 74 -6.32 40.15 9.59
C ASP A 74 -5.10 40.15 8.63
N ASP A 75 -5.18 39.87 7.33
CA ASP A 75 -6.23 39.58 6.37
C ASP A 75 -5.47 39.24 5.06
N GLU A 76 -6.25 38.91 4.02
CA GLU A 76 -5.93 39.02 2.59
C GLU A 76 -5.38 37.77 1.89
N GLU A 77 -6.31 37.24 1.10
CA GLU A 77 -6.20 36.26 0.05
C GLU A 77 -5.20 36.72 -1.02
N GLU A 78 -4.24 35.87 -1.40
CA GLU A 78 -3.67 35.91 -2.74
C GLU A 78 -3.66 34.49 -3.32
N GLU A 79 -4.36 34.36 -4.44
CA GLU A 79 -4.42 33.19 -5.32
C GLU A 79 -3.01 32.92 -5.88
N ASP A 80 -2.39 31.79 -5.52
CA ASP A 80 -1.11 31.37 -6.11
C ASP A 80 -1.33 30.22 -7.10
N GLU A 81 -1.27 30.58 -8.39
CA GLU A 81 -1.21 29.68 -9.54
C GLU A 81 0.05 28.81 -9.48
N GLY A 82 -0.04 27.64 -8.85
CA GLY A 82 1.07 26.68 -8.89
C GLY A 82 0.97 25.50 -7.92
N GLU A 83 -0.20 25.22 -7.37
CA GLU A 83 -0.42 24.06 -6.52
C GLU A 83 -0.27 22.77 -7.35
N GLU A 84 0.91 22.14 -7.32
CA GLU A 84 0.92 20.68 -7.25
C GLU A 84 0.06 20.32 -6.04
N ALA A 85 -1.22 20.07 -6.29
CA ALA A 85 -2.24 19.94 -5.27
C ALA A 85 -1.77 18.93 -4.23
N LEU A 86 -1.24 19.44 -3.10
CA LEU A 86 -0.93 18.66 -1.91
C LEU A 86 -2.28 18.29 -1.31
N LEU A 87 -2.94 17.32 -1.95
CA LEU A 87 -4.22 16.79 -1.52
C LEU A 87 -4.06 16.35 -0.07
N SER A 88 -5.04 16.69 0.78
CA SER A 88 -5.07 16.18 2.15
C SER A 88 -4.86 14.66 2.15
N PRO A 89 -4.15 14.05 3.13
CA PRO A 89 -3.93 12.61 3.20
C PRO A 89 -5.21 11.75 3.06
N ALA A 90 -6.35 12.30 3.46
CA ALA A 90 -7.65 11.66 3.27
C ALA A 90 -8.11 11.70 1.80
N MET A 91 -7.87 12.81 1.10
CA MET A 91 -8.21 12.97 -0.31
C MET A 91 -7.30 12.12 -1.19
N GLU A 92 -5.99 12.06 -0.91
CA GLU A 92 -5.07 11.12 -1.58
C GLU A 92 -5.59 9.68 -1.48
N ARG A 93 -5.99 9.27 -0.26
CA ARG A 93 -6.55 7.94 -0.01
C ARG A 93 -7.83 7.69 -0.80
N ILE A 94 -8.75 8.66 -0.82
CA ILE A 94 -10.02 8.55 -1.54
C ILE A 94 -9.77 8.45 -3.04
N MET A 95 -8.89 9.29 -3.59
CA MET A 95 -8.57 9.32 -5.01
C MET A 95 -7.88 8.04 -5.47
N ASP A 96 -6.90 7.55 -4.70
CA ASP A 96 -6.22 6.27 -4.94
C ASP A 96 -7.24 5.11 -4.90
N THR A 97 -8.07 5.06 -3.85
CA THR A 97 -9.15 4.06 -3.73
C THR A 97 -10.09 4.12 -4.92
N LEU A 98 -10.52 5.32 -5.32
CA LEU A 98 -11.44 5.53 -6.44
C LEU A 98 -10.85 5.04 -7.76
N LEU A 99 -9.58 5.35 -8.01
CA LEU A 99 -8.88 4.95 -9.23
C LEU A 99 -8.84 3.42 -9.36
N TRP A 100 -8.47 2.74 -8.27
CA TRP A 100 -8.46 1.29 -8.22
C TRP A 100 -9.85 0.67 -8.38
N THR A 101 -10.85 1.21 -7.67
CA THR A 101 -12.18 0.59 -7.63
C THR A 101 -12.98 0.83 -8.90
N VAL A 102 -12.81 1.98 -9.56
CA VAL A 102 -13.36 2.22 -10.90
C VAL A 102 -12.77 1.21 -11.89
N SER A 103 -11.44 1.02 -11.85
CA SER A 103 -10.76 0.06 -12.73
C SER A 103 -11.27 -1.37 -12.51
N LEU A 104 -11.41 -1.81 -11.25
CA LEU A 104 -11.94 -3.14 -10.95
C LEU A 104 -13.44 -3.28 -11.24
N ALA A 105 -14.24 -2.22 -11.06
CA ALA A 105 -15.64 -2.23 -11.44
C ALA A 105 -15.82 -2.39 -12.96
N MET A 106 -14.94 -1.78 -13.75
CA MET A 106 -14.92 -2.01 -15.20
C MET A 106 -14.56 -3.46 -15.55
N VAL A 107 -13.59 -4.06 -14.86
CA VAL A 107 -13.27 -5.49 -15.01
C VAL A 107 -14.47 -6.37 -14.62
N HIS A 108 -15.16 -6.04 -13.53
CA HIS A 108 -16.35 -6.75 -13.07
C HIS A 108 -17.47 -6.71 -14.12
N GLY A 109 -17.80 -5.52 -14.62
CA GLY A 109 -18.79 -5.36 -15.68
C GLY A 109 -18.40 -6.11 -16.96
N THR A 110 -17.11 -6.09 -17.31
CA THR A 110 -16.57 -6.86 -18.44
C THR A 110 -16.76 -8.36 -18.23
N PHE A 111 -16.44 -8.89 -17.06
CA PHE A 111 -16.68 -10.30 -16.74
C PHE A 111 -18.16 -10.66 -16.78
N ASP A 112 -19.05 -9.81 -16.28
CA ASP A 112 -20.49 -10.03 -16.35
C ASP A 112 -20.98 -10.13 -17.81
N VAL A 113 -20.49 -9.25 -18.69
CA VAL A 113 -20.78 -9.30 -20.13
C VAL A 113 -20.19 -10.57 -20.76
N LEU A 114 -18.93 -10.91 -20.48
CA LEU A 114 -18.27 -12.08 -21.07
C LEU A 114 -18.95 -13.38 -20.67
N VAL A 115 -19.35 -13.54 -19.40
CA VAL A 115 -20.02 -14.76 -18.93
C VAL A 115 -21.41 -14.87 -19.55
N GLN A 116 -22.17 -13.78 -19.67
CA GLN A 116 -23.45 -13.81 -20.38
C GLN A 116 -23.29 -14.18 -21.86
N ASN A 117 -22.25 -13.65 -22.51
CA ASN A 117 -21.93 -13.96 -23.90
C ASN A 117 -21.50 -15.43 -24.08
N GLN A 118 -20.73 -15.98 -23.13
CA GLN A 118 -20.30 -17.38 -23.14
C GLN A 118 -21.48 -18.36 -23.07
N TYR A 119 -22.56 -18.00 -22.37
CA TYR A 119 -23.76 -18.82 -22.23
C TYR A 119 -24.92 -18.39 -23.15
N ALA A 120 -24.65 -17.53 -24.13
CA ALA A 120 -25.64 -17.04 -25.10
C ALA A 120 -26.93 -16.47 -24.45
N MET A 121 -26.79 -15.77 -23.32
CA MET A 121 -27.91 -15.10 -22.65
C MET A 121 -28.17 -13.72 -23.25
N SER A 122 -29.43 -13.28 -23.20
CA SER A 122 -29.82 -11.92 -23.60
C SER A 122 -29.20 -10.88 -22.66
N ILE A 123 -28.41 -9.97 -23.23
CA ILE A 123 -27.71 -8.92 -22.49
C ILE A 123 -28.70 -7.81 -22.12
N GLU A 124 -29.05 -7.75 -20.83
CA GLU A 124 -29.82 -6.63 -20.27
C GLU A 124 -28.86 -5.59 -19.68
N TYR A 125 -28.54 -4.55 -20.45
CA TYR A 125 -27.57 -3.53 -20.05
C TYR A 125 -27.94 -2.81 -18.74
N SER A 126 -29.23 -2.60 -18.49
CA SER A 126 -29.72 -1.99 -17.23
C SER A 126 -29.35 -2.84 -16.00
N ALA A 127 -29.56 -4.15 -16.09
CA ALA A 127 -29.19 -5.10 -15.04
C ALA A 127 -27.66 -5.16 -14.84
N ILE A 128 -26.88 -5.09 -15.92
CA ILE A 128 -25.41 -5.09 -15.84
C ILE A 128 -24.89 -3.83 -15.16
N ILE A 129 -25.42 -2.67 -15.53
CA ILE A 129 -25.01 -1.39 -14.94
C ILE A 129 -25.34 -1.37 -13.44
N SER A 130 -26.55 -1.76 -13.06
CA SER A 130 -26.95 -1.80 -11.64
C SER A 130 -26.09 -2.77 -10.81
N ARG A 131 -25.80 -3.97 -11.33
CA ARG A 131 -24.87 -4.92 -10.66
C ARG A 131 -23.44 -4.39 -10.59
N THR A 132 -22.98 -3.72 -11.63
CA THR A 132 -21.63 -3.13 -11.68
C THR A 132 -21.50 -1.97 -10.71
N LEU A 133 -22.53 -1.13 -10.56
CA LEU A 133 -22.57 -0.07 -9.56
C LEU A 133 -22.60 -0.64 -8.14
N LEU A 134 -23.40 -1.68 -7.89
CA LEU A 134 -23.39 -2.37 -6.60
C LEU A 134 -22.00 -2.94 -6.30
N ALA A 135 -21.37 -3.61 -7.27
CA ALA A 135 -20.02 -4.13 -7.14
C ALA A 135 -19.01 -3.01 -6.89
N PHE A 136 -19.15 -1.86 -7.55
CA PHE A 136 -18.31 -0.67 -7.31
C PHE A 136 -18.38 -0.23 -5.84
N PHE A 137 -19.57 -0.07 -5.25
CA PHE A 137 -19.69 0.35 -3.85
C PHE A 137 -19.11 -0.69 -2.87
N VAL A 138 -19.34 -1.98 -3.14
CA VAL A 138 -18.79 -3.07 -2.31
C VAL A 138 -17.27 -3.10 -2.42
N LEU A 139 -16.73 -3.03 -3.64
CA LEU A 139 -15.29 -2.99 -3.89
C LEU A 139 -14.67 -1.72 -3.30
N PHE A 140 -15.32 -0.57 -3.43
CA PHE A 140 -14.86 0.69 -2.82
C PHE A 140 -14.74 0.58 -1.32
N PHE A 141 -15.78 0.07 -0.65
CA PHE A 141 -15.75 -0.15 0.79
C PHE A 141 -14.60 -1.09 1.17
N LEU A 142 -14.46 -2.22 0.48
CA LEU A 142 -13.48 -3.23 0.85
C LEU A 142 -12.04 -2.83 0.49
N PHE A 143 -11.81 -2.12 -0.63
CA PHE A 143 -10.51 -1.51 -0.95
C PHE A 143 -10.15 -0.42 0.05
N TYR A 144 -11.08 0.52 0.32
CA TYR A 144 -10.83 1.60 1.26
C TYR A 144 -10.35 1.05 2.61
N ASN A 145 -10.91 -0.08 3.07
CA ASN A 145 -10.54 -0.69 4.34
C ASN A 145 -9.29 -1.59 4.30
N LEU A 146 -9.11 -2.39 3.24
CA LEU A 146 -8.08 -3.44 3.20
C LEU A 146 -6.83 -3.10 2.37
N HIS A 147 -6.91 -2.11 1.47
CA HIS A 147 -5.80 -1.72 0.61
C HIS A 147 -4.70 -1.03 1.42
N ALA A 148 -3.44 -1.40 1.15
CA ALA A 148 -2.30 -0.82 1.84
C ALA A 148 -2.04 0.61 1.35
N HIS A 149 -2.46 1.61 2.13
CA HIS A 149 -2.09 2.99 1.83
C HIS A 149 -0.69 3.32 2.39
N PRO A 150 0.19 3.95 1.59
CA PRO A 150 1.52 4.39 2.04
C PRO A 150 1.44 5.31 3.28
N THR A 151 0.38 6.10 3.37
CA THR A 151 0.21 7.18 4.35
C THR A 151 -0.40 6.71 5.67
N SER A 152 -1.03 5.52 5.74
CA SER A 152 -1.54 4.96 7.00
C SER A 152 -1.56 3.42 6.99
N PRO A 153 -0.49 2.76 7.48
CA PRO A 153 -0.40 1.29 7.48
C PRO A 153 -1.35 0.60 8.48
N ASN A 154 -2.04 1.35 9.34
CA ASN A 154 -2.87 0.82 10.42
C ASN A 154 -4.18 0.20 9.92
N LEU A 155 -4.13 -1.08 9.56
CA LEU A 155 -5.29 -1.88 9.14
C LEU A 155 -6.25 -2.20 10.31
N VAL A 156 -5.71 -2.38 11.52
CA VAL A 156 -6.49 -2.74 12.72
C VAL A 156 -6.11 -1.80 13.86
N PRO A 157 -7.08 -1.03 14.43
CA PRO A 157 -6.80 -0.19 15.58
C PRO A 157 -6.39 -1.06 16.77
N GLY A 158 -5.14 -0.90 17.23
CA GLY A 158 -4.61 -1.59 18.41
C GLY A 158 -3.61 -2.71 18.16
N LEU A 159 -3.33 -3.11 16.91
CA LEU A 159 -2.25 -4.07 16.61
C LEU A 159 -0.89 -3.39 16.39
N PRO A 160 0.23 -3.95 16.88
CA PRO A 160 1.57 -3.47 16.58
C PRO A 160 1.86 -3.48 15.07
N LEU A 161 2.41 -2.39 14.53
CA LEU A 161 2.71 -2.22 13.09
C LEU A 161 3.53 -3.37 12.47
N ARG A 162 4.44 -3.98 13.25
CA ARG A 162 5.28 -5.11 12.80
C ARG A 162 4.48 -6.32 12.30
N PHE A 163 3.28 -6.55 12.83
CA PHE A 163 2.45 -7.70 12.46
C PHE A 163 1.40 -7.37 11.40
N GLN A 164 1.14 -6.08 11.13
CA GLN A 164 0.10 -5.68 10.18
C GLN A 164 0.43 -6.14 8.76
N HIS A 165 1.69 -6.00 8.32
CA HIS A 165 2.13 -6.48 7.01
C HIS A 165 1.97 -8.00 6.82
N PRO A 166 2.54 -8.87 7.68
CA PRO A 166 2.41 -10.32 7.50
C PRO A 166 0.96 -10.81 7.64
N ILE A 167 0.15 -10.18 8.51
CA ILE A 167 -1.27 -10.53 8.64
C ILE A 167 -2.02 -10.19 7.35
N ARG A 168 -1.79 -9.00 6.78
CA ARG A 168 -2.39 -8.60 5.49
C ARG A 168 -2.02 -9.58 4.38
N GLN A 169 -0.72 -9.87 4.23
CA GLN A 169 -0.24 -10.85 3.25
C GLN A 169 -0.87 -12.23 3.46
N ALA A 170 -1.02 -12.69 4.71
CA ALA A 170 -1.68 -13.97 5.01
C ALA A 170 -3.17 -13.96 4.63
N ILE A 171 -3.89 -12.88 4.93
CA ILE A 171 -5.31 -12.72 4.56
C ILE A 171 -5.47 -12.79 3.04
N PHE A 172 -4.67 -12.03 2.29
CA PHE A 172 -4.75 -12.02 0.83
C PHE A 172 -4.24 -13.32 0.20
N PHE A 173 -3.30 -14.02 0.82
CA PHE A 173 -2.85 -15.33 0.36
C PHE A 173 -3.96 -16.38 0.48
N VAL A 174 -4.65 -16.41 1.64
CA VAL A 174 -5.78 -17.31 1.86
C VAL A 174 -6.94 -16.93 0.95
N ALA A 175 -7.27 -15.64 0.84
CA ALA A 175 -8.33 -15.15 -0.05
C ALA A 175 -8.05 -15.49 -1.52
N SER A 176 -6.81 -15.26 -1.99
CA SER A 176 -6.39 -15.57 -3.36
C SER A 176 -6.47 -17.07 -3.65
N THR A 177 -5.95 -17.91 -2.76
CA THR A 177 -5.96 -19.36 -2.95
C THR A 177 -7.39 -19.90 -2.90
N TRP A 178 -8.19 -19.46 -1.93
CA TRP A 178 -9.59 -19.87 -1.81
C TRP A 178 -10.42 -19.40 -3.00
N ALA A 179 -10.35 -18.12 -3.37
CA ALA A 179 -11.11 -17.56 -4.49
C ALA A 179 -10.73 -18.22 -5.82
N GLY A 180 -9.43 -18.44 -6.07
CA GLY A 180 -8.95 -19.13 -7.27
C GLY A 180 -9.45 -20.58 -7.36
N CYS A 181 -9.23 -21.37 -6.31
CA CYS A 181 -9.71 -22.76 -6.26
C CYS A 181 -11.24 -22.84 -6.34
N HIS A 182 -11.94 -21.93 -5.66
CA HIS A 182 -13.40 -21.87 -5.67
C HIS A 182 -13.93 -21.48 -7.05
N LEU A 183 -13.33 -20.50 -7.73
CA LEU A 183 -13.69 -20.13 -9.09
C LEU A 183 -13.55 -21.30 -10.07
N ILE A 184 -12.45 -22.05 -9.98
CA ILE A 184 -12.22 -23.28 -10.77
C ILE A 184 -13.28 -24.33 -10.44
N TYR A 185 -13.59 -24.54 -9.15
CA TYR A 185 -14.59 -25.50 -8.72
C TYR A 185 -15.99 -25.13 -9.24
N ILE A 186 -16.42 -23.88 -9.11
CA ILE A 186 -17.77 -23.46 -9.50
C ILE A 186 -17.99 -23.55 -11.00
N THR A 187 -16.99 -23.14 -11.79
CA THR A 187 -17.06 -23.13 -13.26
C THR A 187 -17.10 -24.54 -13.85
N ASN A 188 -16.53 -25.53 -13.16
CA ASN A 188 -16.48 -26.92 -13.63
C ASN A 188 -17.62 -27.80 -13.08
N LYS A 189 -18.17 -27.50 -11.90
CA LYS A 189 -19.13 -28.40 -11.21
C LYS A 189 -20.57 -27.92 -11.21
N PHE A 190 -20.84 -26.63 -11.34
CA PHE A 190 -22.19 -26.09 -11.21
C PHE A 190 -22.79 -25.70 -12.54
N SER A 191 -24.12 -25.65 -12.57
CA SER A 191 -24.90 -25.18 -13.71
C SER A 191 -24.65 -23.70 -13.99
N TYR A 192 -24.83 -23.32 -15.25
CA TYR A 192 -24.53 -21.98 -15.77
C TYR A 192 -25.13 -20.82 -14.95
N LEU A 193 -26.37 -20.95 -14.42
CA LEU A 193 -27.01 -19.89 -13.62
C LEU A 193 -26.24 -19.55 -12.34
N TYR A 194 -25.60 -20.54 -11.73
CA TYR A 194 -24.79 -20.35 -10.53
C TYR A 194 -23.46 -19.66 -10.89
N VAL A 195 -22.82 -20.13 -11.96
CA VAL A 195 -21.58 -19.56 -12.50
C VAL A 195 -21.78 -18.10 -12.89
N LEU A 196 -22.88 -17.78 -13.58
CA LEU A 196 -23.20 -16.41 -14.01
C LEU A 196 -23.28 -15.41 -12.84
N LYS A 197 -23.81 -15.85 -11.69
CA LYS A 197 -24.00 -14.97 -10.53
C LYS A 197 -22.73 -14.74 -9.71
N GLN A 198 -21.82 -15.72 -9.68
CA GLN A 198 -20.67 -15.69 -8.78
C GLN A 198 -19.33 -15.50 -9.50
N ALA A 199 -19.18 -15.94 -10.74
CA ALA A 199 -17.90 -15.89 -11.44
C ALA A 199 -17.37 -14.46 -11.63
N PRO A 200 -18.17 -13.44 -12.01
CA PRO A 200 -17.67 -12.08 -12.16
C PRO A 200 -17.13 -11.49 -10.86
N THR A 201 -17.87 -11.66 -9.76
CA THR A 201 -17.48 -11.13 -8.44
C THR A 201 -16.28 -11.89 -7.85
N LEU A 202 -16.29 -13.22 -7.90
CA LEU A 202 -15.16 -14.05 -7.45
C LEU A 202 -13.90 -13.79 -8.28
N GLY A 203 -14.03 -13.60 -9.59
CA GLY A 203 -12.92 -13.24 -10.47
C GLY A 203 -12.28 -11.92 -10.07
N CYS A 204 -13.07 -10.87 -9.80
CA CYS A 204 -12.56 -9.59 -9.32
C CYS A 204 -11.87 -9.69 -7.96
N VAL A 205 -12.48 -10.39 -7.00
CA VAL A 205 -11.87 -10.58 -5.66
C VAL A 205 -10.57 -11.39 -5.77
N TRP A 206 -10.51 -12.38 -6.66
CA TRP A 206 -9.30 -13.15 -6.88
C TRP A 206 -8.17 -12.30 -7.49
N ILE A 207 -8.46 -11.55 -8.55
CA ILE A 207 -7.49 -10.64 -9.18
C ILE A 207 -6.99 -9.63 -8.16
N TRP A 208 -7.90 -8.99 -7.42
CA TRP A 208 -7.52 -8.05 -6.37
C TRP A 208 -6.59 -8.69 -5.34
N SER A 209 -6.94 -9.89 -4.86
CA SER A 209 -6.14 -10.59 -3.87
C SER A 209 -4.74 -10.93 -4.38
N VAL A 210 -4.59 -11.22 -5.68
CA VAL A 210 -3.27 -11.46 -6.29
C VAL A 210 -2.46 -10.17 -6.42
N LEU A 211 -3.11 -9.05 -6.75
CA LEU A 211 -2.43 -7.75 -6.92
C LEU A 211 -1.88 -7.18 -5.59
N GLU A 212 -2.51 -7.50 -4.47
CA GLU A 212 -2.08 -7.03 -3.15
C GLU A 212 -0.98 -7.91 -2.52
N LEU A 213 -0.74 -9.10 -3.07
CA LEU A 213 0.30 -10.01 -2.60
C LEU A 213 1.69 -9.60 -3.07
N ASP A 214 2.70 -9.87 -2.24
CA ASP A 214 4.09 -9.79 -2.68
C ASP A 214 4.34 -10.79 -3.82
N LEU A 215 5.15 -10.42 -4.82
CA LEU A 215 5.37 -11.20 -6.05
C LEU A 215 5.65 -12.69 -5.77
N ALA A 216 6.51 -13.00 -4.81
CA ALA A 216 6.83 -14.39 -4.47
C ALA A 216 5.61 -15.16 -3.93
N VAL A 217 4.83 -14.53 -3.06
CA VAL A 217 3.64 -15.13 -2.44
C VAL A 217 2.50 -15.24 -3.46
N ALA A 218 2.36 -14.26 -4.36
CA ALA A 218 1.43 -14.28 -5.48
C ALA A 218 1.71 -15.44 -6.44
N VAL A 219 2.98 -15.67 -6.79
CA VAL A 219 3.37 -16.83 -7.62
C VAL A 219 3.03 -18.14 -6.91
N VAL A 220 3.25 -18.23 -5.60
CA VAL A 220 2.89 -19.43 -4.82
C VAL A 220 1.37 -19.64 -4.77
N SER A 221 0.56 -18.59 -4.59
CA SER A 221 -0.90 -18.74 -4.57
C SER A 221 -1.46 -19.16 -5.93
N LEU A 222 -0.91 -18.62 -7.03
CA LEU A 222 -1.26 -19.03 -8.39
C LEU A 222 -0.80 -20.47 -8.68
N ALA A 223 0.39 -20.85 -8.22
CA ALA A 223 0.86 -22.24 -8.34
C ALA A 223 -0.05 -23.21 -7.58
N ALA A 224 -0.55 -22.83 -6.40
CA ALA A 224 -1.52 -23.63 -5.65
C ALA A 224 -2.85 -23.79 -6.40
N ALA A 225 -3.38 -22.72 -6.99
CA ALA A 225 -4.59 -22.78 -7.83
C ALA A 225 -4.36 -23.64 -9.09
N GLY A 226 -3.20 -23.52 -9.73
CA GLY A 226 -2.81 -24.35 -10.87
C GLY A 226 -2.66 -25.83 -10.51
N ALA A 227 -2.05 -26.13 -9.35
CA ALA A 227 -1.96 -27.49 -8.83
C ALA A 227 -3.35 -28.08 -8.55
N TYR A 228 -4.27 -27.28 -8.00
CA TYR A 228 -5.67 -27.68 -7.81
C TYR A 228 -6.37 -28.00 -9.13
N LEU A 229 -6.13 -27.22 -10.17
CA LEU A 229 -6.66 -27.47 -11.51
C LEU A 229 -6.17 -28.82 -12.07
N LEU A 230 -4.87 -29.09 -11.96
CA LEU A 230 -4.25 -30.34 -12.41
C LEU A 230 -4.74 -31.56 -11.63
N GLN A 231 -4.84 -31.45 -10.29
CA GLN A 231 -5.37 -32.51 -9.44
C GLN A 231 -6.84 -32.80 -9.71
N GLY A 232 -7.63 -31.76 -10.02
CA GLY A 232 -9.06 -31.89 -10.33
C GLY A 232 -9.34 -32.58 -11.67
N GLY A 233 -8.33 -32.83 -12.50
CA GLY A 233 -8.50 -33.42 -13.83
C GLY A 233 -9.32 -32.53 -14.77
N TYR A 234 -9.43 -31.23 -14.47
CA TYR A 234 -10.14 -30.27 -15.31
C TYR A 234 -9.30 -30.02 -16.56
N ALA A 235 -9.68 -30.66 -17.67
CA ALA A 235 -8.95 -30.54 -18.93
C ALA A 235 -9.15 -29.14 -19.53
N ILE A 236 -8.05 -28.43 -19.78
CA ILE A 236 -8.03 -27.31 -20.73
C ILE A 236 -8.05 -27.97 -22.11
N LYS A 237 -9.23 -28.09 -22.71
CA LYS A 237 -9.38 -28.50 -24.12
C LYS A 237 -9.44 -27.27 -25.00
#